data_AF-A0A958IW26-F1
#
_entry.id   AF-A0A958IW26-F1
#
_cell.length_a   1.000
_cell.length_b   1.000
_cell.length_c   1.000
_cell.angle_alpha   90.00
_cell.angle_beta   90.00
_cell.angle_gamma   90.00
#
_symmetry.space_group_name_H-M   'P 1'
#
loop_
_entity.id
_entity.type
_entity.pdbx_description
1 polymer ?
#
loop_
_entity_poly.entity_id
_entity_poly.type
_entity_poly.pdbx_seq_one_letter_code
_entity_poly.pdbx_strand_id
1 'polypeptide(L)'
;MITNKIGETMKVQIDPTWQEFYQEKASGVRDKLMTKYLGLVHYVVNKLFKTVPGNVDRDDLVNIGVIGLSEALDRYNPYFGIKFETYAIPRIRGAIIDELRKQDWIPRSLRSKSNRIKKIVEELEQTQRGEVNDRVVA
;
A
#
# COMPACT_ATOMS: atom_id res chain seq x y z
N MET A 1 3.67 -3.98 -47.75
CA MET A 1 2.95 -4.91 -46.86
C MET A 1 3.61 -4.87 -45.49
N ILE A 2 3.02 -4.15 -44.53
CA ILE A 2 3.47 -4.17 -43.13
C ILE A 2 2.26 -4.54 -42.29
N THR A 3 2.01 -5.83 -42.14
CA THR A 3 0.98 -6.36 -41.24
C THR A 3 1.60 -6.65 -39.87
N ASN A 4 1.33 -5.72 -38.96
CA ASN A 4 0.96 -5.91 -37.56
C ASN A 4 1.47 -7.18 -36.83
N LYS A 5 2.32 -6.97 -35.80
CA LYS A 5 2.65 -7.95 -34.75
C LYS A 5 2.62 -7.35 -33.34
N ILE A 6 1.88 -6.27 -33.09
CA ILE A 6 1.67 -5.70 -31.73
C ILE A 6 0.46 -6.32 -31.02
N GLY A 7 0.17 -7.60 -31.28
CA GLY A 7 -1.01 -8.30 -30.77
C GLY A 7 -0.74 -9.75 -30.38
N GLU A 8 0.49 -10.14 -30.05
CA GLU A 8 0.72 -11.37 -29.32
C GLU A 8 0.18 -11.16 -27.90
N THR A 9 -1.08 -11.56 -27.73
CA THR A 9 -1.81 -11.65 -26.48
C THR A 9 -0.94 -12.38 -25.46
N MET A 10 -0.30 -11.62 -24.59
CA MET A 10 0.32 -12.13 -23.38
C MET A 10 -0.78 -12.84 -22.60
N LYS A 11 -0.85 -14.17 -22.73
CA LYS A 11 -1.79 -14.99 -21.97
C LYS A 11 -1.38 -14.84 -20.52
N VAL A 12 -2.05 -13.95 -19.79
CA VAL A 12 -1.85 -13.80 -18.35
C VAL A 12 -2.21 -15.16 -17.73
N GLN A 13 -1.20 -15.89 -17.26
CA GLN A 13 -1.41 -17.12 -16.50
C GLN A 13 -1.99 -16.73 -15.15
N ILE A 14 -3.30 -16.82 -15.04
CA ILE A 14 -4.04 -16.59 -13.80
C ILE A 14 -4.00 -17.87 -12.99
N ASP A 15 -3.64 -17.79 -11.70
CA ASP A 15 -3.74 -18.93 -10.76
C ASP A 15 -5.18 -19.46 -10.79
N PRO A 16 -5.40 -20.77 -10.98
CA PRO A 16 -6.74 -21.37 -11.00
C PRO A 16 -7.58 -21.03 -9.77
N THR A 17 -6.94 -20.87 -8.61
CA THR A 17 -7.60 -20.49 -7.35
C THR A 17 -8.30 -19.12 -7.47
N TRP A 18 -7.70 -18.18 -8.20
CA TRP A 18 -8.29 -16.87 -8.45
C TRP A 18 -9.43 -16.95 -9.46
N GLN A 19 -9.37 -17.86 -10.44
CA GLN A 19 -10.49 -18.08 -11.36
C GLN A 19 -11.71 -18.63 -10.62
N GLU A 20 -11.51 -19.63 -9.76
CA GLU A 20 -12.55 -20.23 -8.92
C GLU A 20 -13.18 -19.19 -7.97
N PHE A 21 -12.36 -18.34 -7.35
CA PHE A 21 -12.82 -17.26 -6.47
C PHE A 21 -13.79 -16.31 -7.17
N TYR A 22 -13.53 -15.98 -8.43
CA TYR A 22 -14.37 -15.09 -9.22
C TYR A 22 -15.62 -15.76 -9.80
N GLN A 23 -15.58 -17.06 -10.06
CA GLN A 23 -16.71 -17.79 -10.66
C GLN A 23 -17.71 -18.29 -9.63
N GLU A 24 -17.25 -18.86 -8.51
CA GLU A 24 -18.17 -19.49 -7.55
C GLU A 24 -18.54 -18.56 -6.39
N LYS A 25 -17.74 -17.52 -6.09
CA LYS A 25 -17.86 -16.72 -4.85
C LYS A 25 -18.07 -17.59 -3.59
N ALA A 26 -17.66 -18.85 -3.63
CA ALA A 26 -17.85 -19.79 -2.55
C ALA A 26 -16.98 -19.38 -1.36
N SER A 27 -17.56 -19.35 -0.16
CA SER A 27 -16.87 -18.97 1.08
C SER A 27 -15.57 -19.76 1.27
N GLY A 28 -15.56 -21.04 0.89
CA GLY A 28 -14.39 -21.90 1.04
C GLY A 28 -13.15 -21.49 0.22
N VAL A 29 -13.32 -20.82 -0.92
CA VAL A 29 -12.18 -20.36 -1.74
C VAL A 29 -11.58 -19.08 -1.15
N ARG A 30 -12.45 -18.20 -0.62
CA ARG A 30 -12.03 -17.01 0.11
C ARG A 30 -11.14 -17.38 1.30
N ASP A 31 -11.58 -18.35 2.11
CA ASP A 31 -10.87 -18.75 3.32
C ASP A 31 -9.50 -19.37 3.00
N LYS A 32 -9.40 -20.15 1.91
CA LYS A 32 -8.13 -20.65 1.38
C LYS A 32 -7.18 -19.51 1.00
N LEU A 33 -7.67 -18.51 0.27
CA LEU A 33 -6.87 -17.35 -0.15
C LEU A 33 -6.45 -16.49 1.06
N MET A 34 -7.36 -16.27 2.01
CA MET A 34 -7.04 -15.56 3.26
C MET A 34 -5.91 -16.26 4.01
N THR A 35 -6.02 -17.58 4.18
CA THR A 35 -5.01 -18.40 4.86
C THR A 35 -3.67 -18.36 4.11
N LYS A 36 -3.70 -18.48 2.78
CA LYS A 36 -2.50 -18.42 1.91
C LYS A 36 -1.73 -17.11 2.08
N TYR A 37 -2.44 -15.99 2.21
CA TYR A 37 -1.83 -14.65 2.22
C TYR A 37 -1.72 -13.99 3.59
N LEU A 38 -2.18 -14.64 4.66
CA LEU A 38 -2.11 -14.13 6.03
C LEU A 38 -0.68 -13.74 6.45
N GLY A 39 0.34 -14.46 5.96
CA GLY A 39 1.75 -14.14 6.20
C GLY A 39 2.15 -12.72 5.75
N LEU A 40 1.49 -12.14 4.74
CA LEU A 40 1.73 -10.77 4.29
C LEU A 40 1.35 -9.75 5.37
N VAL A 41 0.31 -10.03 6.16
CA VAL A 41 -0.11 -9.17 7.27
C VAL A 41 1.01 -9.08 8.30
N HIS A 42 1.50 -10.23 8.76
CA HIS A 42 2.61 -10.26 9.72
C HIS A 42 3.87 -9.59 9.19
N TYR A 43 4.19 -9.78 7.91
CA TYR A 43 5.31 -9.08 7.26
C TYR A 43 5.14 -7.55 7.31
N VAL A 44 3.96 -7.04 6.95
CA VAL A 44 3.68 -5.59 6.96
C VAL A 44 3.71 -5.05 8.38
N VAL A 45 3.07 -5.73 9.33
CA VAL A 45 3.04 -5.35 10.75
C VAL A 45 4.45 -5.30 11.32
N ASN A 46 5.27 -6.33 11.11
CA ASN A 46 6.66 -6.34 11.60
C ASN A 46 7.49 -5.18 11.06
N LYS A 47 7.23 -4.74 9.83
CA LYS A 47 7.90 -3.59 9.23
C LYS A 47 7.39 -2.27 9.79
N LEU A 48 6.09 -2.15 10.04
CA LEU A 48 5.47 -0.95 10.62
C LEU A 48 5.76 -0.78 12.10
N PHE A 49 5.75 -1.85 12.87
CA PHE A 49 5.90 -1.83 14.33
C PHE A 49 7.20 -1.14 14.77
N LYS A 50 8.27 -1.24 13.97
CA LYS A 50 9.55 -0.53 14.19
C LYS A 50 9.45 1.00 14.12
N THR A 51 8.39 1.52 13.50
CA THR A 51 8.18 2.95 13.23
C THR A 51 7.06 3.56 14.06
N VAL A 52 6.27 2.72 14.72
CA VAL A 52 5.12 3.12 15.53
C VAL A 52 5.58 3.26 17.00
N PRO A 53 5.10 4.26 17.75
CA PRO A 53 5.50 4.43 19.16
C PRO A 53 5.03 3.24 20.02
N GLY A 54 5.77 2.95 21.09
CA GLY A 54 5.68 1.69 21.86
C GLY A 54 4.42 1.46 22.69
N ASN A 55 3.39 2.28 22.53
CA ASN A 55 2.10 2.15 23.19
C ASN A 55 1.07 1.36 22.35
N VAL A 56 1.41 0.93 21.13
CA VAL A 56 0.50 0.17 20.24
C VAL A 56 0.70 -1.31 20.45
N ASP A 57 -0.40 -2.04 20.59
CA ASP A 57 -0.36 -3.49 20.59
C ASP A 57 -0.11 -4.03 19.17
N ARG A 58 0.84 -4.96 19.07
CA ARG A 58 1.13 -5.64 17.81
C ARG A 58 -0.09 -6.43 17.31
N ASP A 59 -0.87 -7.01 18.21
CA ASP A 59 -2.01 -7.84 17.85
C ASP A 59 -3.16 -7.01 17.27
N ASP A 60 -3.33 -5.77 17.75
CA ASP A 60 -4.27 -4.81 17.14
C ASP A 60 -3.87 -4.48 15.69
N LEU A 61 -2.58 -4.27 15.42
CA LEU A 61 -2.10 -4.04 14.06
C LEU A 61 -2.31 -5.25 13.14
N VAL A 62 -2.18 -6.46 13.68
CA VAL A 62 -2.48 -7.69 12.93
C VAL A 62 -3.97 -7.73 12.59
N ASN A 63 -4.86 -7.48 13.55
CA ASN A 63 -6.30 -7.47 13.32
C ASN A 63 -6.71 -6.47 12.24
N ILE A 64 -6.20 -5.23 12.32
CA ILE A 64 -6.44 -4.21 11.30
C ILE A 64 -5.87 -4.64 9.94
N GLY A 65 -4.67 -5.24 9.94
CA GLY A 65 -4.04 -5.72 8.73
C GLY A 65 -4.81 -6.87 8.06
N VAL A 66 -5.45 -7.75 8.83
CA VAL A 66 -6.34 -8.80 8.31
C VAL A 66 -7.56 -8.20 7.61
N ILE A 67 -8.15 -7.13 8.16
CA ILE A 67 -9.24 -6.40 7.50
C ILE A 67 -8.73 -5.82 6.16
N GLY A 68 -7.56 -5.18 6.17
CA GLY A 68 -6.95 -4.65 4.94
C GLY A 68 -6.63 -5.72 3.89
N LEU A 69 -6.22 -6.92 4.32
CA LEU A 69 -6.02 -8.07 3.42
C LEU A 69 -7.35 -8.54 2.84
N SER A 70 -8.39 -8.63 3.66
CA SER A 70 -9.76 -8.98 3.23
C SER A 70 -10.26 -8.05 2.13
N GLU A 71 -10.14 -6.73 2.33
CA GLU A 71 -10.51 -5.75 1.31
C GLU A 71 -9.65 -5.82 0.05
N ALA A 72 -8.36 -6.16 0.19
CA ALA A 72 -7.46 -6.34 -0.94
C ALA A 72 -7.86 -7.57 -1.77
N LEU A 73 -8.23 -8.69 -1.12
CA LEU A 73 -8.75 -9.87 -1.81
C LEU A 73 -10.00 -9.53 -2.62
N ASP A 74 -10.92 -8.75 -2.06
CA ASP A 74 -12.17 -8.37 -2.72
C ASP A 74 -11.98 -7.50 -3.98
N ARG A 75 -10.92 -6.68 -4.00
CA ARG A 75 -10.69 -5.69 -5.05
C ARG A 75 -9.60 -6.09 -6.05
N TYR A 76 -8.84 -7.14 -5.76
CA TYR A 76 -7.72 -7.56 -6.59
C TYR A 76 -8.17 -8.25 -7.87
N ASN A 77 -7.81 -7.68 -9.01
CA ASN A 77 -8.09 -8.28 -10.31
C ASN A 77 -6.82 -8.92 -10.92
N PRO A 78 -6.78 -10.26 -11.12
CA PRO A 78 -5.62 -10.95 -11.66
C PRO A 78 -5.39 -10.72 -13.16
N TYR A 79 -6.39 -10.24 -13.91
CA TYR A 79 -6.28 -9.97 -15.35
C TYR A 79 -5.33 -8.81 -15.66
N PHE A 80 -4.97 -7.99 -14.67
CA PHE A 80 -3.95 -6.94 -14.81
C PHE A 80 -2.51 -7.47 -14.83
N GLY A 81 -2.29 -8.77 -14.63
CA GLY A 81 -0.97 -9.39 -14.71
C GLY A 81 0.00 -9.02 -13.58
N ILE A 82 -0.48 -8.35 -12.54
CA ILE A 82 0.30 -8.04 -11.33
C ILE A 82 0.09 -9.14 -10.28
N LYS A 83 1.16 -9.53 -9.59
CA LYS A 83 1.07 -10.49 -8.47
C LYS A 83 0.21 -9.90 -7.34
N PHE A 84 -0.58 -10.75 -6.67
CA PHE A 84 -1.42 -10.32 -5.56
C PHE A 84 -0.60 -9.69 -4.43
N GLU A 85 0.56 -10.24 -4.10
CA GLU A 85 1.46 -9.74 -3.06
C GLU A 85 1.87 -8.28 -3.32
N THR A 86 2.19 -7.97 -4.59
CA THR A 86 2.54 -6.61 -5.03
C THR A 86 1.40 -5.63 -4.81
N TYR A 87 0.15 -6.07 -5.03
CA TYR A 87 -1.05 -5.28 -4.81
C TYR A 87 -1.42 -5.17 -3.31
N ALA A 88 -1.37 -6.27 -2.58
CA ALA A 88 -1.89 -6.38 -1.21
C ALA A 88 -1.02 -5.67 -0.18
N ILE A 89 0.32 -5.75 -0.29
CA ILE A 89 1.25 -5.13 0.67
C ILE A 89 0.96 -3.63 0.90
N PRO A 90 0.88 -2.77 -0.13
CA PRO A 90 0.58 -1.36 0.08
C PRO A 90 -0.86 -1.13 0.59
N ARG A 91 -1.82 -2.00 0.28
CA ARG A 91 -3.21 -1.91 0.75
C ARG A 91 -3.33 -2.22 2.24
N ILE A 92 -2.73 -3.32 2.70
CA ILE A 92 -2.65 -3.70 4.12
C ILE A 92 -1.97 -2.59 4.92
N ARG A 93 -0.84 -2.08 4.42
CA ARG A 93 -0.12 -0.97 5.07
C ARG A 93 -1.00 0.28 5.18
N GLY A 94 -1.74 0.62 4.11
CA GLY A 94 -2.67 1.75 4.08
C GLY A 94 -3.76 1.61 5.14
N ALA A 95 -4.43 0.46 5.19
CA ALA A 95 -5.47 0.17 6.19
C ALA A 95 -4.98 0.38 7.63
N ILE A 96 -3.79 -0.14 7.95
CA ILE A 96 -3.18 0.04 9.27
C ILE A 96 -2.91 1.53 9.57
N ILE A 97 -2.29 2.25 8.64
CA ILE A 97 -1.96 3.67 8.83
C ILE A 97 -3.23 4.51 8.98
N ASP A 98 -4.26 4.22 8.19
CA ASP A 98 -5.51 4.96 8.22
C ASP A 98 -6.29 4.71 9.51
N GLU A 99 -6.26 3.50 10.04
CA GLU A 99 -6.88 3.20 11.35
C GLU A 99 -6.12 3.87 12.50
N LEU A 100 -4.79 3.81 12.50
CA LEU A 100 -3.96 4.53 13.48
C LEU A 100 -4.17 6.05 13.43
N ARG A 101 -4.54 6.61 12.27
CA ARG A 101 -4.89 8.04 12.14
C ARG A 101 -6.23 8.37 12.79
N LYS A 102 -7.24 7.50 12.66
CA LYS A 102 -8.58 7.73 13.24
C LYS A 102 -8.57 7.70 14.76
N GLN A 103 -7.71 6.89 15.35
CA GLN A 103 -7.58 6.79 16.81
C GLN A 103 -6.72 7.92 17.41
N ASP A 104 -6.47 9.00 16.66
CA ASP A 104 -5.60 10.12 17.03
C ASP A 104 -4.21 9.70 17.56
N TRP A 105 -3.74 8.54 17.12
CA TRP A 105 -2.59 7.90 17.74
C TRP A 105 -1.24 8.48 17.32
N ILE A 106 -1.19 9.22 16.20
CA ILE A 106 0.05 9.85 15.75
C ILE A 106 0.44 10.92 16.79
N PRO A 107 1.53 10.71 17.56
CA PRO A 107 1.95 11.68 18.55
C PRO A 107 2.23 13.01 17.86
N ARG A 108 1.87 14.12 18.52
CA ARG A 108 2.15 15.48 18.04
C ARG A 108 3.62 15.66 17.60
N SER A 109 4.55 14.92 18.21
CA SER A 109 5.99 14.93 17.89
C SER A 109 6.36 14.32 16.53
N LEU A 110 5.66 13.29 16.05
CA LEU A 110 5.84 12.75 14.70
C LEU A 110 5.16 13.64 13.66
N ARG A 111 4.01 14.22 14.00
CA ARG A 111 3.33 15.24 13.18
C ARG A 111 4.18 16.51 13.04
N SER A 112 4.83 16.95 14.12
CA SER A 112 5.71 18.12 14.10
C SER A 112 6.99 17.89 13.31
N LYS A 113 7.60 16.69 13.36
CA LYS A 113 8.72 16.33 12.48
C LYS A 113 8.33 16.38 11.01
N SER A 114 7.17 15.82 10.64
CA SER A 114 6.71 15.86 9.25
C SER A 114 6.41 17.29 8.78
N ASN A 115 5.83 18.14 9.62
CA ASN A 115 5.61 19.55 9.32
C ASN A 115 6.92 20.35 9.25
N ARG A 116 7.91 20.02 10.08
CA ARG A 116 9.23 20.67 10.05
C ARG A 116 9.99 20.33 8.78
N ILE A 117 9.91 19.09 8.31
CA ILE A 117 10.48 18.70 7.01
C ILE A 117 9.78 19.48 5.88
N LYS A 118 8.45 19.55 5.87
CA LYS A 118 7.71 20.35 4.89
C LYS A 118 8.14 21.82 4.89
N LYS A 119 8.28 22.42 6.07
CA LYS A 119 8.69 23.82 6.21
C LYS A 119 10.12 24.06 5.71
N ILE A 120 11.05 23.16 6.01
CA ILE A 120 12.43 23.24 5.49
C ILE A 120 12.44 23.11 3.96
N VAL A 121 11.62 22.24 3.39
CA VAL A 121 11.49 22.09 1.93
C VAL A 121 10.92 23.37 1.32
N GLU A 122 9.86 23.95 1.90
CA GLU A 122 9.29 25.23 1.46
C GLU A 122 10.30 26.39 1.56
N GLU A 123 11.06 26.46 2.66
CA GLU A 123 12.11 27.47 2.86
C GLU A 123 13.23 27.32 1.82
N LEU A 124 13.70 26.08 1.56
CA LEU A 124 14.69 25.80 0.52
C LEU A 124 14.17 26.15 -0.88
N GLU A 125 12.92 25.80 -1.19
CA GLU A 125 12.29 26.15 -2.46
C GLU A 125 12.14 27.67 -2.63
N GLN A 126 11.85 28.40 -1.55
CA GLN A 126 11.79 29.87 -1.56
C GLN A 126 13.17 30.51 -1.73
N THR A 127 14.19 30.03 -1.02
CA THR A 127 15.57 30.52 -1.19
C THR A 127 16.06 30.26 -2.61
N GLN A 128 15.83 29.07 -3.14
CA GLN A 128 16.24 28.73 -4.50
C GLN A 128 15.47 29.54 -5.56
N ARG A 129 14.19 29.85 -5.33
CA ARG A 129 13.44 30.80 -6.18
C ARG A 129 13.96 32.23 -6.08
N GLY A 130 14.38 32.68 -4.90
CA GLY A 130 14.98 34.00 -4.69
C GLY A 130 16.32 34.15 -5.39
N GLU A 131 17.22 33.17 -5.26
CA GLU A 131 18.52 33.15 -5.95
C GLU A 131 18.38 33.08 -7.48
N VAL A 132 17.37 32.39 -8.00
CA VAL A 132 17.08 32.35 -9.44
C VAL A 132 16.54 33.69 -9.92
N ASN A 133 15.71 34.39 -9.13
CA ASN A 133 15.25 35.72 -9.50
C ASN A 133 16.44 36.70 -9.57
N ASP A 134 17.31 36.75 -8.55
CA ASP A 134 18.46 37.67 -8.51
C ASP A 134 19.48 37.43 -9.63
N ARG A 135 19.64 36.18 -10.09
CA ARG A 135 20.51 35.87 -11.24
C ARG A 135 19.92 36.22 -12.61
N VAL A 136 18.59 36.40 -12.70
CA VAL A 136 17.92 36.76 -13.96
C VAL A 136 17.81 38.29 -14.11
N VAL A 137 18.05 39.06 -13.05
CA VAL A 137 18.04 40.54 -13.08
C VAL A 137 19.41 41.21 -13.17
N ALA A 138 20.50 40.44 -13.33
CA ALA A 138 21.87 40.95 -13.49
C ALA A 138 22.37 40.90 -14.93
#